data_AF-A0A6P8YB03-F1
#
_entry.id   AF-A0A6P8YB03-F1
#
_cell.length_a   1.000
_cell.length_b   1.000
_cell.length_c   1.000
_cell.angle_alpha   90.00
_cell.angle_beta   90.00
_cell.angle_gamma   90.00
#
_symmetry.space_group_name_H-M   'P 1'
#
loop_
_entity.id
_entity.type
_entity.pdbx_description
1 polymer ?
#
loop_
_entity_poly.entity_id
_entity_poly.type
_entity_poly.pdbx_seq_one_letter_code
_entity_poly.pdbx_strand_id
1 'polypeptide(L)'
;MDRASTKDLPRGAVVMNRSEAIEYIWSQISKHKPEKEVIALKYGSLIAGGFASLSGFAMLRHFRSSLGLRKEASISSNLFCLFLPCMGTFIYHFLFVTPPILLQEKYCNVCLQLKSVAIQTSVGFLWPWGLAAMSSSMTATKLGVNMPTLMQPIELMKMSNFLAQQGKGPAIFTGLLVCNTLGAVLLVSAEESQILTFRRRIQMRRVLDQE
;
A
#
# COMPACT_ATOMS: atom_id res chain seq x y z
N MET A 1 3.03 -21.37 -20.81
CA MET A 1 4.20 -21.56 -19.93
C MET A 1 4.64 -22.99 -20.10
N ASP A 2 5.77 -23.22 -20.78
CA ASP A 2 6.45 -24.51 -20.66
C ASP A 2 7.18 -24.49 -19.32
N ARG A 3 6.79 -25.37 -18.39
CA ARG A 3 7.58 -25.64 -17.19
C ARG A 3 8.91 -26.20 -17.70
N ALA A 4 10.03 -25.57 -17.33
CA ALA A 4 11.34 -26.14 -17.64
C ALA A 4 11.35 -27.59 -17.16
N SER A 5 11.67 -28.52 -18.06
CA SER A 5 11.75 -29.93 -17.70
C SER A 5 12.82 -30.06 -16.64
N THR A 6 12.67 -30.96 -15.67
CA THR A 6 13.70 -31.20 -14.64
C THR A 6 15.06 -31.58 -15.23
N LYS A 7 15.08 -31.95 -16.52
CA LYS A 7 16.27 -32.25 -17.32
C LYS A 7 17.07 -31.01 -17.76
N ASP A 8 16.48 -29.82 -17.74
CA ASP A 8 17.12 -28.56 -18.20
C ASP A 8 17.71 -27.73 -17.04
N LEU A 9 17.66 -28.23 -15.80
CA LEU A 9 18.22 -27.56 -14.63
C LEU A 9 19.76 -27.63 -14.65
N PRO A 10 20.49 -26.51 -14.43
CA PRO A 10 21.93 -26.53 -14.33
C PRO A 10 22.39 -27.42 -13.14
N ARG A 11 23.57 -28.04 -13.28
CA ARG A 11 24.12 -28.93 -12.25
C ARG A 11 24.26 -28.16 -10.93
N GLY A 12 23.65 -28.69 -9.86
CA GLY A 12 23.61 -28.05 -8.54
C GLY A 12 22.41 -27.13 -8.27
N ALA A 13 21.45 -27.04 -9.19
CA ALA A 13 20.22 -26.29 -8.95
C ALA A 13 19.34 -26.98 -7.89
N VAL A 14 19.01 -26.25 -6.82
CA VAL A 14 18.04 -26.68 -5.82
C VAL A 14 16.65 -26.31 -6.33
N VAL A 15 15.80 -27.32 -6.56
CA VAL A 15 14.39 -27.09 -6.91
C VAL A 15 13.67 -26.65 -5.64
N MET A 16 13.16 -25.42 -5.65
CA MET A 16 12.43 -24.83 -4.52
C MET A 16 11.01 -24.49 -4.94
N ASN A 17 10.07 -24.59 -4.01
CA ASN A 17 8.72 -24.10 -4.22
C ASN A 17 8.71 -22.55 -4.23
N ARG A 18 7.66 -21.94 -4.80
CA ARG A 18 7.54 -20.48 -4.90
C ARG A 18 7.64 -19.79 -3.54
N SER A 19 6.96 -20.33 -2.52
CA SER A 19 7.01 -19.81 -1.15
C SER A 19 8.41 -19.90 -0.54
N GLU A 20 9.08 -21.04 -0.71
CA GLU A 20 10.45 -21.26 -0.22
C GLU A 20 11.44 -20.32 -0.91
N ALA A 21 11.26 -20.07 -2.21
CA ALA A 21 12.08 -19.12 -2.96
C ALA A 21 11.91 -17.68 -2.45
N ILE A 22 10.66 -17.26 -2.16
CA ILE A 22 10.39 -15.94 -1.56
C ILE A 22 11.10 -15.82 -0.21
N GLU A 23 10.92 -16.81 0.67
CA GLU A 23 11.51 -16.79 2.02
C GLU A 23 13.04 -16.78 1.97
N TYR A 24 13.63 -17.59 1.08
CA TYR A 24 15.07 -17.60 0.86
C TYR A 24 15.59 -16.22 0.43
N ILE A 25 14.99 -15.61 -0.61
CA ILE A 25 15.38 -14.29 -1.10
C ILE A 25 15.18 -13.23 0.00
N TRP A 26 14.06 -13.28 0.72
CA TRP A 26 13.77 -12.35 1.81
C TRP A 26 14.81 -12.44 2.93
N SER A 27 15.27 -13.64 3.27
CA SER A 27 16.32 -13.85 4.27
C SER A 27 17.66 -13.24 3.85
N GLN A 28 17.99 -13.27 2.56
CA GLN A 28 19.19 -12.65 2.01
C GLN A 28 19.08 -11.13 2.03
N ILE A 29 17.95 -10.58 1.58
CA ILE A 29 17.67 -9.15 1.58
C ILE A 29 17.70 -8.59 3.00
N SER A 30 17.10 -9.29 3.96
CA SER A 30 17.01 -8.85 5.36
C SER A 30 18.38 -8.75 6.04
N LYS A 31 19.34 -9.58 5.62
CA LYS A 31 20.72 -9.62 6.16
C LYS A 31 21.70 -8.77 5.35
N HIS A 32 21.27 -8.24 4.19
CA HIS A 32 22.16 -7.52 3.28
C HIS A 32 22.64 -6.20 3.87
N LYS A 33 23.95 -5.95 3.76
CA LYS A 33 24.58 -4.66 4.06
C LYS A 33 25.22 -4.13 2.78
N PRO A 34 25.03 -2.84 2.43
CA PRO A 34 24.35 -1.79 3.21
C PRO A 34 22.82 -1.77 3.05
N GLU A 35 22.10 -1.40 4.12
CA GLU A 35 20.61 -1.39 4.14
C GLU A 35 19.99 -0.42 3.12
N LYS A 36 20.70 0.66 2.77
CA LYS A 36 20.22 1.65 1.78
C LYS A 36 19.94 1.05 0.40
N GLU A 37 20.62 -0.05 0.05
CA GLU A 37 20.44 -0.74 -1.23
C GLU A 37 19.15 -1.55 -1.30
N VAL A 38 18.58 -1.89 -0.14
CA VAL A 38 17.41 -2.78 -0.03
C VAL A 38 16.25 -2.14 0.72
N ILE A 39 16.32 -0.83 1.00
CA ILE A 39 15.34 -0.16 1.86
C ILE A 39 13.92 -0.21 1.29
N ALA A 40 13.74 -0.03 -0.02
CA ALA A 40 12.44 -0.13 -0.66
C ALA A 40 11.96 -1.58 -0.71
N LEU A 41 12.85 -2.55 -0.92
CA LEU A 41 12.48 -3.97 -0.86
C LEU A 41 12.06 -4.43 0.54
N LYS A 42 12.73 -3.94 1.58
CA LYS A 42 12.49 -4.34 2.98
C LYS A 42 11.30 -3.62 3.60
N TYR A 43 11.17 -2.32 3.35
CA TYR A 43 10.15 -1.47 3.98
C TYR A 43 9.09 -0.95 3.00
N GLY A 44 9.09 -1.37 1.74
CA GLY A 44 8.18 -0.87 0.71
C GLY A 44 6.71 -1.01 1.10
N SER A 45 6.28 -2.22 1.46
CA SER A 45 4.91 -2.47 1.93
C SER A 45 4.53 -1.62 3.14
N LEU A 46 5.48 -1.35 4.04
CA LEU A 46 5.25 -0.51 5.22
C LEU A 46 5.09 0.97 4.85
N ILE A 47 5.91 1.46 3.92
CA ILE A 47 5.83 2.83 3.38
C ILE A 47 4.48 3.03 2.68
N ALA A 48 4.05 2.06 1.86
CA ALA A 48 2.73 2.08 1.21
C ALA A 48 1.58 2.15 2.23
N GLY A 49 1.64 1.33 3.29
CA GLY A 49 0.70 1.38 4.41
C GLY A 49 0.73 2.71 5.17
N GLY A 50 1.90 3.34 5.31
CA GLY A 50 2.06 4.66 5.89
C GLY A 50 1.32 5.76 5.10
N PHE A 51 1.44 5.76 3.77
CA PHE A 51 0.69 6.68 2.91
C PHE A 51 -0.83 6.49 3.04
N ALA A 52 -1.29 5.24 3.10
CA ALA A 52 -2.70 4.92 3.28
C ALA A 52 -3.23 5.39 4.65
N SER A 53 -2.44 5.22 5.71
CA SER A 53 -2.75 5.69 7.06
C SER A 53 -2.90 7.20 7.11
N LEU A 54 -1.91 7.93 6.56
CA LEU A 54 -1.91 9.39 6.53
C LEU A 54 -3.15 9.92 5.83
N SER A 55 -3.54 9.25 4.74
CA SER A 55 -4.74 9.59 3.97
C SER A 55 -6.02 9.41 4.78
N GLY A 56 -6.16 8.27 5.47
CA GLY A 56 -7.32 8.03 6.33
C GLY A 56 -7.43 9.00 7.50
N PHE A 57 -6.31 9.34 8.13
CA PHE A 57 -6.28 10.35 9.19
C PHE A 57 -6.65 11.75 8.69
N ALA A 58 -6.07 12.18 7.58
CA ALA A 58 -6.34 13.48 6.99
C ALA A 58 -7.80 13.62 6.55
N MET A 59 -8.37 12.60 5.90
CA MET A 59 -9.78 12.57 5.52
C MET A 59 -10.69 12.62 6.74
N LEU A 60 -10.46 11.76 7.75
CA LEU A 60 -11.27 11.75 8.96
C LEU A 60 -11.24 13.10 9.68
N ARG A 61 -10.06 13.72 9.77
CA ARG A 61 -9.91 15.06 10.35
C ARG A 61 -10.69 16.11 9.57
N HIS A 62 -10.69 16.05 8.23
CA HIS A 62 -11.48 16.95 7.39
C HIS A 62 -12.98 16.78 7.64
N PHE A 63 -13.51 15.55 7.55
CA PHE A 63 -14.93 15.29 7.79
C PHE A 63 -15.39 15.74 9.18
N ARG A 64 -14.62 15.42 10.22
CA ARG A 64 -14.92 15.88 11.59
C ARG A 64 -14.89 17.40 11.69
N SER A 65 -13.94 18.05 11.02
CA SER A 65 -13.85 19.51 11.02
C SER A 65 -15.06 20.15 10.36
N SER A 66 -15.52 19.64 9.23
CA SER A 66 -16.68 20.17 8.50
C SER A 66 -17.98 19.99 9.28
N LEU A 67 -18.08 18.93 10.10
CA LEU A 67 -19.24 18.66 10.95
C LEU A 67 -19.15 19.28 12.35
N GLY A 68 -18.09 20.02 12.67
CA GLY A 68 -17.90 20.61 14.01
C GLY A 68 -17.55 19.60 15.12
N LEU A 69 -17.27 18.33 14.77
CA LEU A 69 -17.02 17.20 15.68
C LEU A 69 -15.57 17.16 16.22
N ARG A 70 -14.83 18.28 16.19
CA ARG A 70 -13.39 18.29 16.55
C ARG A 70 -13.13 17.93 18.01
N LYS A 71 -14.04 18.29 18.92
CA LYS A 71 -13.90 18.05 20.37
C LYS A 71 -14.24 16.60 20.75
N GLU A 72 -15.14 15.98 20.00
CA GLU A 72 -15.62 14.61 20.23
C GLU A 72 -14.78 13.59 19.46
N ALA A 73 -13.47 13.58 19.71
CA ALA A 73 -12.55 12.66 19.06
C ALA A 73 -12.62 11.27 19.69
N SER A 74 -13.40 10.36 19.10
CA SER A 74 -13.39 8.97 19.53
C SER A 74 -12.09 8.30 19.08
N ILE A 75 -11.22 7.96 20.04
CA ILE A 75 -9.92 7.33 19.79
C ILE A 75 -10.08 6.07 18.92
N SER A 76 -11.14 5.29 19.13
CA SER A 76 -11.44 4.10 18.34
C SER A 76 -11.62 4.41 16.86
N SER A 77 -12.40 5.44 16.50
CA SER A 77 -12.58 5.82 15.09
C SER A 77 -11.29 6.27 14.41
N ASN A 78 -10.42 6.98 15.13
CA ASN A 78 -9.11 7.39 14.61
C ASN A 78 -8.23 6.16 14.36
N LEU A 79 -8.19 5.23 15.32
CA LEU A 79 -7.42 3.99 15.20
C LEU A 79 -7.93 3.15 14.02
N PHE A 80 -9.24 2.97 13.86
CA PHE A 80 -9.78 2.19 12.73
C PHE A 80 -9.50 2.84 11.37
N CYS A 81 -9.66 4.16 11.24
CA CYS A 81 -9.39 4.86 9.99
C CYS A 81 -7.90 4.97 9.65
N LEU A 82 -7.01 4.80 10.63
CA LEU A 82 -5.56 4.72 10.43
C LEU A 82 -5.13 3.28 10.12
N PHE A 83 -5.50 2.35 10.98
CA PHE A 83 -4.95 1.00 11.02
C PHE A 83 -5.48 0.10 9.90
N LEU A 84 -6.79 0.16 9.60
CA LEU A 84 -7.37 -0.67 8.54
C LEU A 84 -6.78 -0.38 7.16
N PRO A 85 -6.70 0.87 6.67
CA PRO A 85 -6.09 1.12 5.38
C PRO A 85 -4.59 0.85 5.38
N CYS A 86 -3.90 1.06 6.51
CA CYS A 86 -2.49 0.67 6.66
C CYS A 86 -2.29 -0.83 6.41
N MET A 87 -3.02 -1.65 7.17
CA MET A 87 -2.92 -3.10 7.10
C MET A 87 -3.40 -3.64 5.77
N GLY A 88 -4.50 -3.11 5.25
CA GLY A 88 -5.01 -3.48 3.93
C GLY A 88 -3.93 -3.26 2.87
N THR A 89 -3.42 -2.04 2.76
CA THR A 89 -2.38 -1.71 1.76
C THR A 89 -1.11 -2.53 1.97
N PHE A 90 -0.65 -2.69 3.22
CA PHE A 90 0.52 -3.51 3.54
C PHE A 90 0.36 -4.95 3.04
N ILE A 91 -0.76 -5.59 3.37
CA ILE A 91 -1.06 -6.98 2.98
C ILE A 91 -1.16 -7.10 1.46
N TYR A 92 -1.91 -6.22 0.80
CA TYR A 92 -2.09 -6.29 -0.64
C TYR A 92 -0.78 -6.04 -1.38
N HIS A 93 0.03 -5.06 -0.96
CA HIS A 93 1.34 -4.81 -1.57
C HIS A 93 2.27 -6.01 -1.37
N PHE A 94 2.35 -6.55 -0.16
CA PHE A 94 3.18 -7.70 0.17
C PHE A 94 2.78 -8.99 -0.55
N LEU A 95 1.49 -9.21 -0.82
CA LEU A 95 1.02 -10.41 -1.51
C LEU A 95 1.04 -10.31 -3.03
N PHE A 96 0.77 -9.13 -3.58
CA PHE A 96 0.49 -8.98 -5.01
C PHE A 96 1.53 -8.18 -5.80
N VAL A 97 2.37 -7.39 -5.13
CA VAL A 97 3.36 -6.50 -5.76
C VAL A 97 4.78 -6.98 -5.44
N THR A 98 5.11 -7.22 -4.18
CA THR A 98 6.46 -7.62 -3.76
C THR A 98 6.92 -8.98 -4.35
N PRO A 99 6.11 -10.05 -4.39
CA PRO A 99 6.57 -11.37 -4.85
C PRO A 99 7.04 -11.43 -6.32
N PRO A 100 6.32 -10.87 -7.32
CA PRO A 100 6.81 -10.89 -8.70
C PRO A 100 8.12 -10.10 -8.86
N ILE A 101 8.32 -9.02 -8.10
CA ILE A 101 9.57 -8.24 -8.11
C ILE A 101 10.72 -9.08 -7.55
N LEU A 102 10.52 -9.71 -6.39
CA LEU A 102 11.53 -10.54 -5.72
C LEU A 102 11.97 -11.73 -6.59
N LEU A 103 11.01 -12.42 -7.20
CA LEU A 103 11.29 -13.62 -8.01
C LEU A 103 11.73 -13.28 -9.44
N GLN A 104 11.62 -12.02 -9.85
CA GLN A 104 11.85 -11.58 -11.22
C GLN A 104 11.10 -12.45 -12.23
N GLU A 105 9.83 -12.74 -11.92
CA GLU A 105 8.92 -13.38 -12.85
C GLU A 105 8.83 -12.52 -14.13
N LYS A 106 8.60 -13.12 -15.30
CA LYS A 106 8.36 -12.32 -16.51
C LYS A 106 7.00 -11.64 -16.38
N TYR A 107 7.00 -10.35 -16.05
CA TYR A 107 5.81 -9.49 -16.01
C TYR A 107 6.05 -8.21 -16.82
N CYS A 108 4.96 -7.51 -17.14
CA CYS A 108 5.02 -6.17 -17.70
C CYS A 108 5.15 -5.15 -16.56
N ASN A 109 6.23 -4.37 -16.52
CA ASN A 109 6.49 -3.38 -15.47
C ASN A 109 5.34 -2.37 -15.34
N VAL A 110 4.79 -1.92 -16.46
CA VAL A 110 3.66 -0.98 -16.48
C VAL A 110 2.41 -1.61 -15.84
N CYS A 111 2.14 -2.89 -16.11
CA CYS A 111 1.02 -3.61 -15.49
C CYS A 111 1.20 -3.74 -13.97
N LEU A 112 2.43 -3.97 -13.51
CA LEU A 112 2.71 -4.08 -12.08
C LEU A 112 2.55 -2.72 -11.37
N GLN A 113 3.03 -1.64 -11.98
CA GLN A 113 2.84 -0.28 -11.48
C GLN A 113 1.35 0.08 -11.44
N LEU A 114 0.60 -0.16 -12.51
CA LEU A 114 -0.86 0.07 -12.55
C LEU A 114 -1.59 -0.73 -11.47
N LYS A 115 -1.17 -1.97 -11.22
CA LYS A 115 -1.73 -2.81 -10.16
C LYS A 115 -1.47 -2.22 -8.78
N SER A 116 -0.24 -1.76 -8.51
CA SER A 116 0.09 -1.08 -7.25
C SER A 116 -0.71 0.21 -7.08
N VAL A 117 -0.83 1.04 -8.12
CA VAL A 117 -1.64 2.27 -8.11
C VAL A 117 -3.11 1.95 -7.85
N ALA A 118 -3.67 0.92 -8.48
CA ALA A 118 -5.04 0.50 -8.26
C ALA A 118 -5.28 0.05 -6.80
N ILE A 119 -4.37 -0.73 -6.23
CA ILE A 119 -4.42 -1.15 -4.82
C ILE A 119 -4.32 0.07 -3.89
N GLN A 120 -3.34 0.93 -4.10
CA GLN A 120 -3.13 2.12 -3.27
C GLN A 120 -4.31 3.09 -3.37
N THR A 121 -4.91 3.27 -4.53
CA THR A 121 -6.05 4.17 -4.72
C THR A 121 -7.33 3.59 -4.11
N SER A 122 -7.57 2.30 -4.29
CA SER A 122 -8.76 1.64 -3.72
C SER A 122 -8.67 1.56 -2.19
N VAL A 123 -7.58 1.04 -1.64
CA VAL A 123 -7.42 0.79 -0.21
C VAL A 123 -6.89 2.01 0.54
N GLY A 124 -6.05 2.82 -0.09
CA GLY A 124 -5.44 4.01 0.53
C GLY A 124 -6.23 5.31 0.34
N PHE A 125 -7.21 5.37 -0.59
CA PHE A 125 -8.03 6.57 -0.80
C PHE A 125 -9.53 6.29 -0.72
N LEU A 126 -10.07 5.41 -1.57
CA LEU A 126 -11.53 5.17 -1.62
C LEU A 126 -12.06 4.57 -0.33
N TRP A 127 -11.34 3.61 0.24
CA TRP A 127 -11.74 2.95 1.47
C TRP A 127 -11.75 3.93 2.67
N PRO A 128 -10.68 4.70 2.95
CA PRO A 128 -10.72 5.70 4.01
C PRO A 128 -11.77 6.78 3.79
N TRP A 129 -12.06 7.16 2.54
CA TRP A 129 -13.11 8.14 2.25
C TRP A 129 -14.48 7.65 2.75
N GLY A 130 -14.84 6.40 2.42
CA GLY A 130 -16.06 5.78 2.91
C GLY A 130 -16.08 5.60 4.43
N LEU A 131 -14.99 5.06 5.00
CA LEU A 131 -14.88 4.87 6.45
C LEU A 131 -14.95 6.19 7.23
N ALA A 132 -14.32 7.24 6.74
CA ALA A 132 -14.32 8.54 7.39
C ALA A 132 -15.71 9.18 7.38
N ALA A 133 -16.44 9.08 6.26
CA ALA A 133 -17.82 9.53 6.15
C ALA A 133 -18.74 8.77 7.12
N MET A 134 -18.63 7.44 7.14
CA MET A 134 -19.39 6.54 8.01
C MET A 134 -19.10 6.79 9.49
N SER A 135 -17.82 6.90 9.86
CA SER A 135 -17.44 7.17 11.23
C SER A 135 -17.92 8.53 11.71
N SER A 136 -17.90 9.53 10.84
CA SER A 136 -18.31 10.89 11.19
C SER A 136 -19.83 10.99 11.32
N SER A 137 -20.59 10.32 10.45
CA SER A 137 -22.06 10.25 10.57
C SER A 137 -22.48 9.53 11.86
N MET A 138 -21.88 8.38 12.18
CA MET A 138 -22.17 7.66 13.42
C MET A 138 -21.88 8.51 14.67
N THR A 139 -20.80 9.30 14.64
CA THR A 139 -20.47 10.21 15.76
C THR A 139 -21.50 11.34 15.84
N ALA A 140 -21.91 11.92 14.71
CA ALA A 140 -22.90 12.99 14.66
C ALA A 140 -24.29 12.53 15.15
N THR A 141 -24.74 11.34 14.75
CA THR A 141 -26.02 10.76 15.22
C THR A 141 -26.01 10.54 16.73
N LYS A 142 -24.89 10.10 17.31
CA LYS A 142 -24.75 9.96 18.77
C LYS A 142 -24.86 11.28 19.52
N LEU A 143 -24.54 12.40 18.86
CA LEU A 143 -24.64 13.75 19.43
C LEU A 143 -26.00 14.41 19.15
N GLY A 144 -26.96 13.68 18.56
CA GLY A 144 -28.30 14.19 18.27
C GLY A 144 -28.43 14.99 16.98
N VAL A 145 -27.42 14.98 16.11
CA VAL A 145 -27.51 15.60 14.77
C VAL A 145 -28.18 14.60 13.81
N ASN A 146 -29.25 15.04 13.14
CA ASN A 146 -29.91 14.25 12.10
C ASN A 146 -28.95 14.08 10.92
N MET A 147 -28.43 12.86 10.77
CA MET A 147 -27.51 12.46 9.70
C MET A 147 -28.01 11.14 9.10
N PRO A 148 -27.73 10.91 7.80
CA PRO A 148 -28.10 9.66 7.14
C PRO A 148 -27.46 8.47 7.85
N THR A 149 -28.29 7.49 8.20
CA THR A 149 -27.88 6.27 8.90
C THR A 149 -27.13 5.34 7.96
N LEU A 150 -26.38 4.38 8.53
CA LEU A 150 -25.68 3.31 7.80
C LEU A 150 -26.54 2.56 6.77
N MET A 151 -27.85 2.52 7.00
CA MET A 151 -28.82 1.84 6.13
C MET A 151 -29.10 2.57 4.81
N GLN A 152 -28.69 3.84 4.67
CA GLN A 152 -28.89 4.65 3.46
C GLN A 152 -27.53 5.01 2.82
N PRO A 153 -26.83 4.04 2.20
CA PRO A 153 -25.46 4.23 1.73
C PRO A 153 -25.34 5.28 0.62
N ILE A 154 -26.37 5.41 -0.23
CA ILE A 154 -26.37 6.38 -1.33
C ILE A 154 -26.43 7.81 -0.78
N GLU A 155 -27.25 8.06 0.25
CA GLU A 155 -27.34 9.37 0.88
C GLU A 155 -26.07 9.71 1.65
N LEU A 156 -25.47 8.72 2.32
CA LEU A 156 -24.19 8.87 2.98
C LEU A 156 -23.08 9.24 1.99
N MET A 157 -23.05 8.64 0.79
CA MET A 157 -22.10 8.99 -0.27
C MET A 157 -22.35 10.39 -0.86
N LYS A 158 -23.61 10.79 -1.03
CA LYS A 158 -23.94 12.16 -1.46
C LYS A 158 -23.46 13.19 -0.44
N MET A 159 -23.71 12.92 0.84
CA MET A 159 -23.22 13.74 1.95
C MET A 159 -21.69 13.78 2.00
N SER A 160 -21.03 12.63 1.82
CA SER A 160 -19.57 12.56 1.87
C SER A 160 -18.94 13.36 0.74
N ASN A 161 -19.52 13.32 -0.47
CA ASN A 161 -19.06 14.13 -1.61
C ASN A 161 -19.29 15.63 -1.34
N PHE A 162 -20.45 15.99 -0.81
CA PHE A 162 -20.74 17.38 -0.42
C PHE A 162 -19.74 17.91 0.62
N LEU A 163 -19.47 17.14 1.69
CA LEU A 163 -18.51 17.51 2.73
C LEU A 163 -17.05 17.51 2.22
N ALA A 164 -16.71 16.62 1.29
CA ALA A 164 -15.40 16.62 0.64
C ALA A 164 -15.18 17.86 -0.22
N GLN A 165 -16.24 18.48 -0.75
CA GLN A 165 -16.16 19.70 -1.53
C GLN A 165 -16.13 20.98 -0.68
N GLN A 166 -16.45 20.91 0.61
CA GLN A 166 -16.46 22.09 1.46
C GLN A 166 -15.05 22.58 1.86
N GLY A 167 -14.88 23.91 1.87
CA GLY A 167 -13.69 24.58 2.36
C GLY A 167 -12.41 24.16 1.64
N LYS A 168 -11.42 23.67 2.39
CA LYS A 168 -10.14 23.17 1.85
C LYS A 168 -10.20 21.72 1.37
N GLY A 169 -11.39 21.11 1.37
CA GLY A 169 -11.60 19.70 1.04
C GLY A 169 -11.04 19.29 -0.32
N PRO A 170 -11.42 19.94 -1.44
CA PRO A 170 -10.94 19.53 -2.77
C PRO A 170 -9.41 19.45 -2.85
N ALA A 171 -8.70 20.44 -2.32
CA ALA A 171 -7.24 20.46 -2.30
C ALA A 171 -6.64 19.31 -1.47
N ILE A 172 -7.22 18.99 -0.32
CA ILE A 172 -6.78 17.87 0.53
C ILE A 172 -7.01 16.54 -0.19
N PHE A 173 -8.20 16.31 -0.74
CA PHE A 173 -8.54 15.04 -1.38
C PHE A 173 -7.73 14.82 -2.66
N THR A 174 -7.63 15.84 -3.53
CA THR A 174 -6.79 15.77 -4.72
C THR A 174 -5.32 15.58 -4.35
N GLY A 175 -4.82 16.30 -3.33
CA GLY A 175 -3.45 16.14 -2.84
C GLY A 175 -3.18 14.73 -2.33
N LEU A 176 -4.08 14.15 -1.52
CA LEU A 176 -3.95 12.77 -1.04
C LEU A 176 -4.01 11.76 -2.18
N LEU A 177 -4.91 11.94 -3.16
CA LEU A 177 -4.99 11.06 -4.32
C LEU A 177 -3.69 11.08 -5.14
N VAL A 178 -3.16 12.27 -5.40
CA VAL A 178 -1.88 12.44 -6.10
C VAL A 178 -0.73 11.84 -5.30
N CYS A 179 -0.66 12.07 -3.99
CA CYS A 179 0.37 11.49 -3.13
C CYS A 179 0.32 9.95 -3.11
N ASN A 180 -0.87 9.35 -3.04
CA ASN A 180 -1.01 7.89 -3.08
C ASN A 180 -0.61 7.32 -4.44
N THR A 181 -1.08 7.92 -5.52
CA THR A 181 -0.79 7.44 -6.89
C THR A 181 0.69 7.59 -7.24
N LEU A 182 1.27 8.77 -7.06
CA LEU A 182 2.71 9.00 -7.29
C LEU A 182 3.56 8.20 -6.30
N GLY A 183 3.15 8.13 -5.04
CA GLY A 183 3.83 7.32 -4.02
C GLY A 183 3.92 5.85 -4.41
N ALA A 184 2.82 5.26 -4.89
CA ALA A 184 2.81 3.89 -5.38
C ALA A 184 3.75 3.67 -6.59
N VAL A 185 3.71 4.56 -7.58
CA VAL A 185 4.58 4.47 -8.76
C VAL A 185 6.06 4.57 -8.38
N LEU A 186 6.42 5.57 -7.56
CA LEU A 186 7.80 5.79 -7.12
C LEU A 186 8.31 4.62 -6.28
N LEU A 187 7.45 4.06 -5.43
CA LEU A 187 7.81 2.93 -4.58
C LEU A 187 8.13 1.68 -5.41
N VAL A 188 7.26 1.31 -6.36
CA VAL A 188 7.49 0.16 -7.24
C VAL A 188 8.73 0.38 -8.10
N SER A 189 8.91 1.60 -8.64
CA SER A 189 10.09 1.93 -9.44
C SER A 189 11.38 1.83 -8.62
N ALA A 190 11.35 2.21 -7.34
CA ALA A 190 12.47 2.05 -6.42
C ALA A 190 12.73 0.57 -6.08
N GLU A 191 11.70 -0.22 -5.82
CA GLU A 191 11.79 -1.68 -5.59
C GLU A 191 12.44 -2.39 -6.80
N GLU A 192 11.98 -2.08 -8.02
CA GLU A 192 12.52 -2.61 -9.28
C GLU A 192 14.00 -2.22 -9.48
N SER A 193 14.35 -0.97 -9.22
CA SER A 193 15.73 -0.49 -9.38
C SER A 193 16.68 -1.14 -8.37
N GLN A 194 16.21 -1.34 -7.14
CA GLN A 194 17.00 -1.95 -6.08
C GLN A 194 17.22 -3.44 -6.30
N ILE A 195 16.22 -4.20 -6.76
CA ILE A 195 16.39 -5.65 -6.98
C ILE A 195 17.41 -5.93 -8.09
N LEU A 196 17.41 -5.11 -9.15
CA LEU A 196 18.38 -5.22 -10.24
C LEU A 196 19.80 -4.94 -9.75
N THR A 197 19.97 -3.90 -8.92
CA THR A 197 21.26 -3.53 -8.34
C THR A 197 21.77 -4.61 -7.39
N PHE A 198 20.90 -5.11 -6.51
CA PHE A 198 21.20 -6.19 -5.57
C PHE A 198 21.67 -7.46 -6.29
N ARG A 199 20.96 -7.87 -7.35
CA ARG A 199 21.29 -9.08 -8.12
C ARG A 199 22.64 -8.96 -8.83
N ARG A 200 22.91 -7.85 -9.50
CA ARG A 200 24.21 -7.61 -10.17
C ARG A 200 25.37 -7.75 -9.19
N ARG A 201 25.22 -7.24 -7.97
CA ARG A 201 26.25 -7.34 -6.93
C ARG A 201 26.45 -8.75 -6.40
N ILE A 202 25.38 -9.52 -6.22
CA ILE A 202 25.51 -10.94 -5.83
C ILE A 202 26.20 -11.74 -6.94
N GLN A 203 25.85 -11.49 -8.20
CA GLN A 203 26.49 -12.14 -9.34
C GLN A 203 27.99 -11.81 -9.40
N MET A 204 28.36 -10.55 -9.25
CA MET A 204 29.78 -10.17 -9.23
C MET A 204 30.55 -10.82 -8.07
N ARG A 205 29.98 -10.89 -6.87
CA ARG A 205 30.65 -11.59 -5.74
C ARG A 205 30.87 -13.07 -6.03
N ARG A 206 29.88 -13.76 -6.59
CA ARG A 206 30.02 -15.18 -6.95
C ARG A 206 31.11 -15.44 -7.99
N VAL A 207 31.34 -14.49 -8.91
CA VAL A 207 32.43 -14.60 -9.89
C VAL A 207 33.78 -14.40 -9.20
N LEU A 208 33.89 -13.42 -8.29
CA LEU A 208 35.13 -13.17 -7.54
C LEU A 208 35.49 -14.31 -6.57
N ASP A 209 34.50 -14.96 -5.94
CA ASP A 209 34.73 -16.07 -5.02
C ASP A 209 35.12 -17.39 -5.75
N GLN A 210 35.05 -17.42 -7.09
CA GLN A 210 35.43 -18.57 -7.92
C GLN A 210 36.85 -18.46 -8.51
N GLU A 211 37.51 -17.32 -8.37
CA GLU A 211 38.92 -17.07 -8.73
C GLU A 211 39.84 -17.20 -7.52
#